data_AF-A0A7C5MPU0-F1
#
_entry.id   AF-A0A7C5MPU0-F1
#
_cell.length_a   1.000
_cell.length_b   1.000
_cell.length_c   1.000
_cell.angle_alpha   90.00
_cell.angle_beta   90.00
_cell.angle_gamma   90.00
#
_symmetry.space_group_name_H-M   'P 1'
#
loop_
_entity.id
_entity.type
_entity.pdbx_description
1 polymer ?
#
loop_
_entity_poly.entity_id
_entity_poly.type
_entity_poly.pdbx_seq_one_letter_code
_entity_poly.pdbx_strand_id
1 'polypeptide(L)' 'MSQTRKHFTAAEKMAILRRHLLEQVPVSDLCDEYGIH' A
#
# COMPACT_ATOMS: atom_id res chain seq x y z
N MET A 1 13.37 13.71 14.41
CA MET A 1 12.51 12.61 14.88
C MET A 1 12.73 11.43 13.94
N SER A 2 13.15 10.28 14.46
CA SER A 2 13.29 9.05 13.66
C SER A 2 11.90 8.65 13.16
N GLN A 3 11.57 8.97 11.90
CA GLN A 3 10.30 8.53 11.31
C GLN A 3 10.31 7.00 11.27
N THR A 4 9.47 6.40 12.11
CA THR A 4 9.30 4.94 12.12
C THR A 4 8.63 4.56 10.81
N ARG A 5 9.35 3.83 9.94
CA ARG A 5 8.80 3.38 8.66
C ARG A 5 7.63 2.43 8.94
N LYS A 6 6.50 2.63 8.26
CA LYS A 6 5.44 1.62 8.24
C LYS A 6 5.98 0.37 7.54
N HIS A 7 5.96 -0.75 8.26
CA HIS A 7 6.33 -2.05 7.71
C HIS A 7 5.07 -2.86 7.47
N PHE A 8 4.85 -3.22 6.21
CA PHE A 8 3.83 -4.18 5.82
C PHE A 8 4.42 -5.59 5.83
N THR A 9 3.63 -6.54 6.32
CA THR A 9 3.87 -7.97 6.13
C THR A 9 3.84 -8.33 4.65
N ALA A 10 4.38 -9.49 4.29
CA ALA A 10 4.34 -9.98 2.93
C ALA A 10 2.89 -10.12 2.41
N ALA A 11 1.97 -10.56 3.26
CA ALA A 11 0.56 -10.74 2.91
C ALA A 11 -0.14 -9.41 2.61
N GLU A 12 0.09 -8.38 3.43
CA GLU A 12 -0.46 -7.04 3.21
C GLU A 12 0.05 -6.43 1.90
N LYS A 13 1.36 -6.56 1.63
CA LYS A 13 1.93 -6.11 0.34
C LYS A 13 1.26 -6.80 -0.84
N MET A 14 1.04 -8.11 -0.74
CA MET A 14 0.37 -8.86 -1.79
C MET A 14 -1.08 -8.42 -2.00
N ALA A 15 -1.81 -8.10 -0.93
CA ALA A 15 -3.18 -7.60 -1.03
C ALA A 15 -3.23 -6.25 -1.76
N ILE A 16 -2.34 -5.32 -1.39
CA ILE A 16 -2.23 -4.00 -2.04
C ILE A 16 -1.91 -4.16 -3.53
N LEU A 17 -0.94 -5.02 -3.87
CA LEU A 17 -0.56 -5.28 -5.25
C LEU A 17 -1.68 -5.93 -6.06
N ARG A 18 -2.48 -6.84 -5.48
CA ARG A 18 -3.64 -7.43 -6.18
C ARG A 18 -4.69 -6.39 -6.50
N ARG A 19 -5.02 -5.49 -5.56
CA ARG A 19 -5.98 -4.39 -5.80
C ARG A 19 -5.54 -3.50 -6.95
N HIS A 20 -4.25 -3.14 -7.00
CA HIS A 20 -3.76 -2.34 -8.12
C HIS A 20 -3.73 -3.11 -9.44
N LEU A 21 -3.12 -4.30 -9.46
CA LEU A 21 -2.80 -5.00 -10.71
C LEU A 21 -4.00 -5.77 -11.30
N LEU A 22 -4.90 -6.28 -10.47
CA LEU A 22 -6.04 -7.09 -10.92
C LEU A 22 -7.33 -6.28 -10.95
N GLU A 23 -7.58 -5.49 -9.91
CA GLU A 23 -8.80 -4.70 -9.79
C GLU A 23 -8.64 -3.31 -10.42
N GLN A 24 -7.45 -2.99 -10.93
CA GLN A 24 -7.12 -1.72 -11.60
C GLN A 24 -7.42 -0.48 -10.72
N VAL A 25 -7.37 -0.65 -9.40
CA VAL A 25 -7.51 0.46 -8.46
C VAL A 25 -6.33 1.41 -8.66
N PRO A 26 -6.54 2.73 -8.83
CA PRO A 26 -5.45 3.69 -8.96
C PRO A 26 -4.46 3.59 -7.80
N VAL A 27 -3.17 3.68 -8.12
CA VAL A 27 -2.12 3.60 -7.10
C VAL A 27 -2.18 4.77 -6.12
N SER A 28 -2.65 5.94 -6.56
CA SER A 28 -2.89 7.13 -5.72
C SER A 28 -3.84 6.82 -4.57
N ASP A 29 -4.96 6.17 -4.88
CA ASP A 29 -6.02 5.91 -3.93
C ASP A 29 -5.55 4.91 -2.86
N LEU A 30 -4.75 3.92 -3.27
CA LEU A 30 -4.10 2.98 -2.35
C LEU A 30 -3.07 3.70 -1.48
N CYS A 31 -2.23 4.56 -2.05
CA CYS A 31 -1.26 5.33 -1.28
C CYS A 31 -1.94 6.21 -0.22
N ASP A 32 -3.05 6.86 -0.55
CA ASP A 32 -3.83 7.67 0.38
C ASP A 32 -4.48 6.80 1.48
N GLU A 33 -5.10 5.67 1.09
CA GLU A 33 -5.75 4.73 2.03
C GLU A 33 -4.76 4.16 3.06
N TYR A 34 -3.57 3.77 2.61
CA TYR A 34 -2.56 3.16 3.48
C TYR A 34 -1.60 4.20 4.12
N GLY A 35 -1.73 5.48 3.76
CA GLY A 35 -0.87 6.57 4.20
C GLY A 35 0.60 6.35 3.82
N ILE A 36 0.81 6.05 2.53
CA ILE A 36 2.12 5.90 1.88
C ILE A 36 2.43 7.25 1.20
N HIS A 37 3.48 7.93 1.64
CA HIS A 37 3.94 9.22 1.12
C HIS A 37 5.44 9.15 0.80
#